data_AF-A0A346N7K3-F1
#
_entry.id   AF-A0A346N7K3-F1
#
_cell.length_a   1.000
_cell.length_b   1.000
_cell.length_c   1.000
_cell.angle_alpha   90.00
_cell.angle_beta   90.00
_cell.angle_gamma   90.00
#
_symmetry.space_group_name_H-M   'P 1'
#
loop_
_entity.id
_entity.type
_entity.pdbx_description
1 polymer ?
#
loop_
_entity_poly.entity_id
_entity_poly.type
_entity_poly.pdbx_seq_one_letter_code
_entity_poly.pdbx_strand_id
1 'polypeptide(L)' 'MLDKIALPLTICTLLLIGVAGMVAGLFYLGSATGMVLMLFGFLVGVSSLVVLGFFGRANFG' A
#
# COMPACT_ATOMS: atom_id res chain seq x y z
N MET A 1 16.71 -12.78 12.59
CA MET A 1 15.70 -12.05 13.40
C MET A 1 15.29 -10.73 12.76
N LEU A 2 16.20 -10.04 12.05
CA LEU A 2 15.93 -8.77 11.37
C LEU A 2 14.75 -8.86 10.37
N ASP A 3 14.65 -9.94 9.59
CA ASP A 3 13.60 -10.11 8.57
C ASP A 3 12.18 -10.20 9.13
N LYS A 4 12.02 -10.69 10.38
CA LYS A 4 10.70 -10.83 11.02
C LYS A 4 10.05 -9.48 11.32
N ILE A 5 10.84 -8.43 11.48
CA ILE A 5 10.36 -7.07 11.81
C ILE A 5 10.46 -6.15 10.59
N ALA A 6 11.54 -6.28 9.80
CA ALA A 6 11.75 -5.45 8.63
C ALA A 6 10.63 -5.63 7.60
N LEU A 7 10.21 -6.87 7.34
CA LEU A 7 9.23 -7.17 6.31
C LEU A 7 7.83 -6.58 6.57
N PRO A 8 7.18 -6.75 7.75
CA PRO A 8 5.90 -6.10 8.03
C PRO A 8 6.03 -4.57 8.04
N LEU A 9 7.15 -4.02 8.49
CA LEU A 9 7.39 -2.57 8.45
C LEU A 9 7.48 -2.06 7.01
N THR A 10 8.17 -2.76 6.12
CA THR A 10 8.23 -2.44 4.68
C THR A 10 6.86 -2.53 4.02
N ILE A 11 6.02 -3.50 4.39
CA ILE A 11 4.67 -3.61 3.84
C ILE A 11 3.80 -2.45 4.34
N CYS A 12 3.94 -2.04 5.61
CA CYS A 12 3.26 -0.86 6.14
C CYS A 12 3.68 0.43 5.43
N THR A 13 4.97 0.62 5.11
CA THR A 13 5.41 1.79 4.35
C THR A 13 4.90 1.77 2.92
N LEU A 14 4.85 0.61 2.26
CA LEU A 14 4.22 0.47 0.94
C LEU A 14 2.71 0.79 0.99
N LEU A 15 2.02 0.36 2.04
CA LEU A 15 0.61 0.72 2.26
C LEU A 15 0.43 2.24 2.39
N LEU A 16 1.28 2.90 3.17
CA LEU A 16 1.25 4.36 3.31
C LEU A 16 1.52 5.07 1.98
N ILE A 17 2.45 4.58 1.17
CA ILE A 17 2.72 5.12 -0.17
C ILE A 17 1.49 4.95 -1.07
N GLY A 18 0.82 3.80 -1.03
CA GLY A 18 -0.42 3.56 -1.78
C GLY A 18 -1.53 4.55 -1.40
N VAL A 19 -1.74 4.75 -0.10
CA VAL A 19 -2.72 5.72 0.42
C VAL A 19 -2.35 7.16 0.01
N ALA A 20 -1.08 7.54 0.16
CA ALA A 20 -0.60 8.86 -0.25
C ALA A 20 -0.80 9.11 -1.75
N GLY A 21 -0.57 8.09 -2.60
CA GLY A 21 -0.82 8.16 -4.04
C GLY A 21 -2.30 8.35 -4.38
N MET A 22 -3.20 7.65 -3.67
CA MET A 22 -4.65 7.86 -3.81
C MET A 22 -5.07 9.26 -3.40
N VAL A 23 -4.59 9.74 -2.24
CA VAL A 23 -4.88 11.09 -1.73
C VAL A 23 -4.34 12.16 -2.69
N ALA A 24 -3.11 12.00 -3.19
CA ALA A 24 -2.54 12.87 -4.20
C ALA A 24 -3.41 12.89 -5.47
N GLY A 25 -3.87 11.72 -5.93
CA GLY A 25 -4.74 11.60 -7.10
C GLY A 25 -6.08 12.32 -6.95
N LEU A 26 -6.65 12.41 -5.74
CA LEU A 26 -7.87 13.17 -5.47
C LEU A 26 -7.71 14.67 -5.80
N PHE A 27 -6.53 15.25 -5.60
CA PHE A 27 -6.25 16.64 -5.95
C PHE A 27 -6.17 16.88 -7.47
N TYR A 28 -6.07 15.82 -8.28
CA TYR A 28 -5.94 15.88 -9.74
C TYR A 28 -7.08 15.15 -10.47
N LEU A 29 -8.27 15.05 -9.86
CA LEU A 29 -9.41 14.26 -10.37
C LEU A 29 -9.82 14.58 -11.83
N GLY A 30 -9.59 15.82 -12.27
CA GLY A 30 -9.88 16.28 -13.63
C GLY A 30 -8.78 15.97 -14.67
N SER A 31 -7.71 15.28 -14.28
CA SER A 31 -6.55 15.00 -15.13
C SER A 31 -6.27 13.50 -15.22
N ALA A 32 -5.77 13.07 -16.38
CA ALA A 32 -5.28 11.70 -16.58
C ALA A 32 -4.23 11.31 -15.52
N THR A 33 -3.38 12.25 -15.09
CA THR A 33 -2.39 12.03 -14.04
C THR A 33 -3.04 11.68 -12.70
N GLY A 34 -4.15 12.32 -12.34
CA GLY A 34 -4.88 12.01 -11.11
C GLY A 34 -5.48 10.61 -11.15
N MET A 35 -6.10 10.23 -12.27
CA MET A 35 -6.65 8.88 -12.46
C MET A 35 -5.56 7.80 -12.34
N VAL A 36 -4.38 8.04 -12.92
CA VAL A 36 -3.24 7.11 -12.83
C VAL A 36 -2.72 7.02 -11.39
N LEU A 37 -2.58 8.14 -10.67
CA LEU A 37 -2.16 8.14 -9.28
C LEU A 37 -3.15 7.41 -8.36
N MET A 38 -4.45 7.58 -8.59
CA MET A 38 -5.49 6.85 -7.86
C MET A 38 -5.42 5.34 -8.13
N LEU A 39 -5.30 4.94 -9.40
CA LEU A 39 -5.20 3.53 -9.77
C LEU A 39 -3.92 2.88 -9.22
N PHE A 40 -2.77 3.54 -9.39
CA PHE A 40 -1.50 3.08 -8.85
C PHE A 40 -1.55 2.95 -7.33
N GLY A 41 -2.04 3.99 -6.64
CA GLY A 41 -2.17 3.99 -5.20
C GLY A 41 -3.08 2.86 -4.70
N PHE A 42 -4.20 2.63 -5.38
CA PHE A 42 -5.12 1.52 -5.09
C PHE A 42 -4.43 0.16 -5.22
N LEU A 43 -3.76 -0.10 -6.34
CA LEU A 43 -3.08 -1.38 -6.59
C LEU A 43 -1.99 -1.66 -5.54
N VAL A 44 -1.17 -0.66 -5.21
CA VAL A 44 -0.12 -0.78 -4.20
C VAL A 44 -0.73 -0.99 -2.81
N GLY A 45 -1.77 -0.24 -2.45
CA GLY A 45 -2.44 -0.35 -1.16
C GLY A 45 -3.08 -1.73 -0.95
N VAL A 46 -3.87 -2.20 -1.92
CA VAL A 46 -4.52 -3.52 -1.85
C VAL A 46 -3.49 -4.64 -1.80
N SER A 47 -2.46 -4.59 -2.64
CA SER A 47 -1.39 -5.59 -2.63
C SER A 47 -0.69 -5.65 -1.26
N SER A 48 -0.42 -4.49 -0.65
CA SER A 48 0.18 -4.41 0.68
C SER A 48 -0.71 -5.01 1.77
N LEU A 49 -2.03 -4.75 1.73
CA LEU A 49 -2.99 -5.36 2.66
C LEU A 49 -3.06 -6.88 2.53
N VAL A 50 -3.06 -7.40 1.29
CA VAL A 50 -3.07 -8.85 1.03
C VAL A 50 -1.82 -9.50 1.64
N VAL A 51 -0.64 -8.92 1.42
CA VAL A 51 0.62 -9.45 1.96
C VAL A 51 0.63 -9.37 3.50
N LEU A 52 0.16 -8.27 4.10
CA LEU A 52 -0.01 -8.15 5.55
C LEU A 52 -0.98 -9.19 6.11
N GLY A 53 -2.08 -9.49 5.41
CA GLY A 53 -3.04 -10.51 5.81
C GLY A 53 -2.42 -11.91 5.83
N PHE A 54 -1.67 -12.28 4.79
CA PHE A 54 -0.97 -13.57 4.74
C PHE A 54 0.15 -13.67 5.78
N PHE A 55 0.99 -12.63 5.92
CA PHE A 55 2.06 -12.61 6.92
C PHE A 55 1.53 -12.55 8.34
N GLY A 56 0.50 -11.75 8.60
CA GLY A 56 -0.17 -11.66 9.88
C GLY A 56 -0.74 -13.02 10.29
N ARG A 57 -1.44 -13.70 9.37
CA ARG A 57 -1.97 -15.04 9.64
C ARG A 57 -0.87 -16.08 9.89
N ALA A 58 0.25 -15.99 9.18
CA ALA A 58 1.37 -16.92 9.36
C ALA A 58 2.19 -16.70 10.66
N ASN A 59 2.08 -15.54 11.29
CA ASN A 59 2.87 -15.19 12.49
C ASN A 59 2.04 -15.05 13.78
N PHE A 60 0.72 -14.82 13.69
CA PHE A 60 -0.17 -14.58 14.83
C PHE A 60 -1.41 -15.49 14.89
N GLY A 61 -1.59 -16.40 13.93
CA GLY A 61 -2.74 -17.31 13.81
C GLY A 61 -2.37 -18.78 13.90
#